data_AF-A0A0H5RP10-F1
#
_entry.id   AF-A0A0H5RP10-F1
#
_cell.length_a   1.000
_cell.length_b   1.000
_cell.length_c   1.000
_cell.angle_alpha   90.00
_cell.angle_beta   90.00
_cell.angle_gamma   90.00
#
_symmetry.space_group_name_H-M   'P 1'
#
loop_
_entity.id
_entity.type
_entity.pdbx_description
1 polymer ?
#
loop_
_entity_poly.entity_id
_entity_poly.type
_entity_poly.pdbx_seq_one_letter_code
_entity_poly.pdbx_strand_id
1 'polypeptide(L)'
;PFTFKGVSLPSTTMRFGKLVSAGRVNQARGMSTLDRGVIVAASRTPIGAFSGVLASKSAPYLAGRCIDACIKQASAQGQFNASDVQELFVGSVLSAGMGQAPASQAAIEGNLPWTTVTTAVGSAACTPNSNTC
;
A
#
# COMPACT_ATOMS: atom_id res chain seq x y z
N PRO A 1 41.43 42.67 -27.32
CA PRO A 1 42.59 42.02 -26.67
C PRO A 1 42.14 40.73 -25.93
N PHE A 2 42.42 39.49 -26.32
CA PHE A 2 43.32 38.84 -27.28
C PHE A 2 42.58 37.59 -27.82
N THR A 3 42.76 37.30 -29.10
CA THR A 3 42.13 36.21 -29.88
C THR A 3 42.81 34.85 -29.65
N PHE A 4 42.11 33.71 -29.77
CA PHE A 4 42.58 32.60 -30.65
C PHE A 4 41.48 31.57 -31.01
N LYS A 5 41.18 31.55 -32.32
CA LYS A 5 40.77 30.47 -33.25
C LYS A 5 39.97 29.26 -32.75
N GLY A 6 38.82 29.05 -33.40
CA GLY A 6 37.85 28.01 -33.08
C GLY A 6 38.06 26.64 -33.71
N VAL A 7 37.23 25.72 -33.21
CA VAL A 7 36.59 24.60 -33.92
C VAL A 7 35.24 24.36 -33.21
N SER A 8 34.20 24.16 -34.03
CA SER A 8 32.79 23.90 -33.71
C SER A 8 32.55 22.72 -32.76
N LEU A 9 31.61 22.85 -31.80
CA LEU A 9 30.67 21.81 -31.33
C LEU A 9 29.44 22.48 -30.64
N PRO A 10 28.21 21.96 -30.80
CA PRO A 10 26.98 22.73 -30.58
C PRO A 10 26.58 22.89 -29.11
N SER A 11 25.91 24.01 -28.85
CA SER A 11 25.12 24.35 -27.65
C SER A 11 24.29 23.16 -27.15
N THR A 12 24.83 22.39 -26.21
CA THR A 12 24.10 21.32 -25.53
C THR A 12 23.33 21.92 -24.36
N THR A 13 22.08 22.27 -24.67
CA THR A 13 20.95 22.36 -23.75
C THR A 13 20.97 21.16 -22.80
N MET A 14 21.31 21.40 -21.54
CA MET A 14 21.30 20.38 -20.49
C MET A 14 19.85 20.10 -20.06
N ARG A 15 19.15 19.26 -20.82
CA ARG A 15 17.95 18.53 -20.35
C ARG A 15 18.42 17.29 -19.62
N PHE A 16 18.38 17.27 -18.29
CA PHE A 16 18.51 16.03 -17.54
C PHE A 16 17.21 15.23 -17.68
N GLY A 17 17.17 14.39 -18.71
CA GLY A 17 16.16 13.37 -18.89
C GLY A 17 16.30 12.25 -17.87
N LYS A 18 15.14 11.75 -17.42
CA LYS A 18 14.80 10.32 -17.33
C LYS A 18 15.93 9.40 -16.84
N LEU A 19 16.15 9.36 -15.53
CA LEU A 19 16.96 8.32 -14.90
C LEU A 19 16.05 7.12 -14.55
N VAL A 20 15.79 6.31 -15.58
CA VAL A 20 15.35 4.91 -15.41
C VAL A 20 16.58 4.16 -14.90
N SER A 21 16.70 4.05 -13.58
CA SER A 21 17.67 3.15 -12.96
C SER A 21 17.13 1.73 -13.04
N ALA A 22 17.41 1.07 -14.17
CA ALA A 22 17.44 -0.38 -14.27
C ALA A 22 18.62 -0.90 -13.43
N GLY A 23 18.44 -0.89 -12.11
CA GLY A 23 19.31 -1.55 -11.16
C GLY A 23 19.11 -3.06 -11.27
N ARG A 24 20.02 -3.72 -11.97
CA ARG A 24 20.18 -5.18 -11.97
C ARG A 24 20.32 -5.67 -10.54
N VAL A 25 19.24 -6.22 -9.98
CA VAL A 25 19.31 -7.05 -8.78
C VAL A 25 19.91 -8.37 -9.21
N ASN A 26 21.19 -8.56 -8.91
CA ASN A 26 21.91 -9.80 -9.11
C ASN A 26 21.17 -10.94 -8.40
N GLN A 27 20.75 -11.93 -9.20
CA GLN A 27 20.20 -13.20 -8.75
C GLN A 27 21.20 -13.92 -7.83
N ALA A 28 20.94 -13.88 -6.53
CA ALA A 28 21.45 -14.88 -5.61
C ALA A 28 20.57 -16.13 -5.72
N ARG A 29 21.28 -17.25 -5.93
CA ARG A 29 20.82 -18.58 -6.34
C ARG A 29 19.95 -19.24 -5.27
N GLY A 30 18.90 -19.97 -5.69
CA GLY A 30 18.31 -21.03 -4.86
C GLY A 30 16.85 -20.86 -4.39
N MET A 31 15.98 -20.14 -5.10
CA MET A 31 14.53 -20.23 -4.88
C MET A 31 13.81 -20.39 -6.22
N SER A 32 12.99 -21.43 -6.31
CA SER A 32 12.14 -21.72 -7.47
C SER A 32 11.38 -20.47 -7.89
N THR A 33 11.31 -20.23 -9.20
CA THR A 33 10.65 -19.07 -9.83
C THR A 33 9.13 -19.08 -9.73
N LEU A 34 8.55 -19.89 -8.85
CA LEU A 34 7.11 -20.04 -8.71
C LEU A 34 6.61 -19.11 -7.60
N ASP A 35 5.84 -18.12 -8.05
CA ASP A 35 5.00 -17.20 -7.31
C ASP A 35 5.70 -16.30 -6.26
N ARG A 36 6.40 -15.28 -6.75
CA ARG A 36 6.90 -14.20 -5.90
C ARG A 36 5.74 -13.24 -5.59
N GLY A 37 5.24 -13.29 -4.36
CA GLY A 37 4.34 -12.25 -3.85
C GLY A 37 5.04 -10.89 -3.80
N VAL A 38 4.40 -9.85 -4.34
CA VAL A 38 4.90 -8.48 -4.34
C VAL A 38 3.90 -7.56 -3.63
N ILE A 39 4.41 -6.58 -2.89
CA ILE A 39 3.58 -5.55 -2.25
C ILE A 39 3.42 -4.40 -3.24
N VAL A 40 2.19 -4.16 -3.69
CA VAL A 40 1.87 -3.12 -4.68
C VAL A 40 1.67 -1.76 -4.01
N ALA A 41 0.97 -1.72 -2.88
CA ALA A 41 0.71 -0.51 -2.14
C ALA A 41 0.57 -0.81 -0.65
N ALA A 42 0.86 0.18 0.19
CA ALA A 42 0.67 0.11 1.63
C ALA A 42 0.22 1.47 2.14
N SER A 43 -0.90 1.48 2.87
CA SER A 43 -1.47 2.65 3.52
C SER A 43 -1.80 2.32 4.97
N ARG A 44 -1.84 3.35 5.81
CA ARG A 44 -2.21 3.23 7.22
C ARG A 44 -3.02 4.44 7.66
N THR A 45 -3.92 4.26 8.61
CA THR A 45 -4.54 5.36 9.33
C THR A 45 -3.58 5.93 10.38
N PRO A 46 -3.74 7.22 10.76
CA PRO A 46 -3.04 7.77 11.92
C PRO A 46 -3.44 7.03 13.20
N ILE A 47 -2.49 6.86 14.12
CA ILE A 47 -2.77 6.28 15.44
C ILE A 47 -3.40 7.35 16.32
N GLY A 48 -4.61 7.09 16.81
CA GLY A 48 -5.29 7.94 17.77
C GLY A 48 -4.95 7.56 19.21
N ALA A 49 -4.93 8.55 20.10
CA ALA A 49 -4.94 8.30 21.53
C ALA A 49 -6.32 7.76 21.97
N PHE A 50 -6.33 6.99 23.07
CA PHE A 50 -7.58 6.54 23.70
C PHE A 50 -8.47 7.74 24.03
N SER A 51 -9.74 7.68 23.65
CA SER A 51 -10.70 8.80 23.75
C SER A 51 -10.29 10.08 23.00
N GLY A 52 -9.43 9.98 21.99
CA GLY A 52 -9.02 11.11 21.14
C GLY A 52 -9.97 11.37 19.95
N VAL A 53 -9.48 12.12 18.97
CA VAL A 53 -10.27 12.57 17.79
C VAL A 53 -10.84 11.43 16.94
N LEU A 54 -10.23 10.24 16.98
CA LEU A 54 -10.69 9.05 16.26
C LEU A 54 -11.66 8.17 17.05
N ALA A 55 -11.94 8.49 18.32
CA ALA A 55 -12.81 7.68 19.18
C ALA A 55 -14.28 7.65 18.71
N SER A 56 -14.70 8.64 17.93
CA SER A 56 -16.04 8.71 17.33
C SER A 56 -16.23 7.82 16.10
N LYS A 57 -15.15 7.22 15.56
CA LYS A 57 -15.18 6.39 14.36
C LYS A 57 -15.08 4.92 14.73
N SER A 58 -15.88 4.09 14.08
CA SER A 58 -15.80 2.64 14.23
C SER A 58 -14.51 2.10 13.60
N ALA A 59 -13.99 1.00 14.15
CA ALA A 59 -12.83 0.32 13.58
C ALA A 59 -13.00 -0.07 12.09
N PRO A 60 -14.13 -0.67 11.65
CA PRO A 60 -14.32 -1.00 10.23
C PRO A 60 -14.36 0.23 9.32
N TYR A 61 -14.86 1.38 9.80
CA TYR A 61 -14.84 2.64 9.04
C TYR A 61 -13.41 3.11 8.77
N LEU A 62 -12.55 3.08 9.79
CA LEU A 62 -11.14 3.43 9.64
C LEU A 62 -10.41 2.46 8.71
N ALA A 63 -10.73 1.16 8.80
CA ALA A 63 -10.19 0.14 7.92
C ALA A 63 -10.61 0.38 6.45
N GLY A 64 -11.90 0.66 6.18
CA GLY A 64 -12.39 0.97 4.84
C GLY A 64 -11.71 2.18 4.22
N ARG A 65 -11.53 3.27 4.98
CA ARG A 65 -10.76 4.45 4.52
C ARG A 65 -9.32 4.12 4.17
N CYS A 66 -8.69 3.23 4.93
CA CYS A 66 -7.34 2.76 4.66
C CYS A 66 -7.27 1.96 3.35
N ILE A 67 -8.26 1.10 3.13
CA ILE A 67 -8.37 0.26 1.93
C ILE A 67 -8.60 1.12 0.68
N ASP A 68 -9.53 2.08 0.73
CA ASP A 68 -9.80 3.04 -0.35
C ASP A 68 -8.53 3.85 -0.72
N ALA A 69 -7.78 4.32 0.28
CA ALA A 69 -6.51 5.01 0.05
C ALA A 69 -5.46 4.09 -0.62
N CYS A 70 -5.38 2.83 -0.18
CA CYS A 70 -4.46 1.83 -0.74
C CYS A 70 -4.78 1.53 -2.21
N ILE A 71 -6.07 1.32 -2.53
CA ILE A 71 -6.53 1.09 -3.91
C ILE A 71 -6.20 2.30 -4.78
N LYS A 72 -6.48 3.53 -4.31
CA LYS A 72 -6.14 4.75 -5.04
C LYS A 72 -4.64 4.88 -5.34
N GLN A 73 -3.79 4.52 -4.38
CA GLN A 73 -2.34 4.49 -4.59
C GLN A 73 -1.92 3.43 -5.61
N ALA A 74 -2.50 2.24 -5.55
CA ALA A 74 -2.23 1.16 -6.50
C ALA A 74 -2.69 1.54 -7.92
N SER A 75 -3.89 2.11 -8.07
CA SER A 75 -4.42 2.59 -9.35
C SER A 75 -3.61 3.74 -9.94
N ALA A 76 -2.91 4.52 -9.12
CA ALA A 76 -2.04 5.59 -9.60
C ALA A 76 -0.71 5.07 -10.19
N GLN A 77 -0.26 3.87 -9.80
CA GLN A 77 1.01 3.27 -10.24
C GLN A 77 0.84 2.25 -11.37
N GLY A 78 -0.39 1.84 -11.72
CA GLY A 78 -0.67 0.89 -12.79
C GLY A 78 -2.15 0.58 -12.95
N GLN A 79 -2.50 -0.22 -13.96
CA GLN A 79 -3.86 -0.68 -14.31
C GLN A 79 -4.45 -1.64 -13.24
N PHE A 80 -4.50 -1.21 -11.98
CA PHE A 80 -5.10 -1.97 -10.90
C PHE A 80 -6.47 -1.38 -10.57
N ASN A 81 -7.51 -2.20 -10.64
CA ASN A 81 -8.86 -1.82 -10.27
C ASN A 81 -9.28 -2.56 -8.98
N ALA A 82 -10.25 -2.01 -8.25
CA ALA A 82 -10.83 -2.66 -7.08
C ALA A 82 -11.43 -4.04 -7.41
N SER A 83 -11.84 -4.26 -8.67
CA SER A 83 -12.33 -5.55 -9.18
C SER A 83 -11.28 -6.66 -9.24
N ASP A 84 -9.99 -6.32 -9.23
CA ASP A 84 -8.91 -7.32 -9.26
C ASP A 84 -8.66 -7.94 -7.87
N VAL A 85 -9.29 -7.40 -6.82
CA VAL A 85 -9.17 -7.91 -5.44
C VAL A 85 -10.04 -9.16 -5.27
N GLN A 86 -9.38 -10.31 -5.12
CA GLN A 86 -10.01 -11.61 -4.94
C GLN A 86 -10.42 -11.86 -3.48
N GLU A 87 -9.55 -11.51 -2.54
CA GLU A 87 -9.74 -11.77 -1.12
C GLU A 87 -9.24 -10.60 -0.26
N LEU A 88 -9.97 -10.30 0.82
CA LEU A 88 -9.62 -9.30 1.82
C LEU A 88 -9.53 -9.97 3.19
N PHE A 89 -8.35 -9.90 3.78
CA PHE A 89 -8.14 -10.28 5.17
C PHE A 89 -8.11 -9.04 6.06
N VAL A 90 -8.93 -9.03 7.11
CA VAL A 90 -8.96 -7.95 8.10
C VAL A 90 -8.60 -8.49 9.47
N GLY A 91 -7.50 -7.99 10.04
CA GLY A 91 -7.08 -8.31 11.40
C GLY A 91 -7.90 -7.53 12.43
N SER A 92 -8.58 -8.22 13.35
CA SER A 92 -9.29 -7.59 14.47
C SER A 92 -9.17 -8.42 15.74
N VAL A 93 -8.62 -7.83 16.80
CA VAL A 93 -8.41 -8.50 18.09
C VAL A 93 -9.63 -8.34 19.01
N LEU A 94 -10.19 -7.13 19.07
CA LEU A 94 -11.34 -6.79 19.90
C LEU A 94 -12.57 -6.58 19.02
N SER A 95 -13.28 -7.66 18.71
CA SER A 95 -14.50 -7.61 17.90
C SER A 95 -15.75 -7.17 18.68
N ALA A 96 -15.62 -6.81 19.97
CA ALA A 96 -16.71 -6.35 20.80
C ALA A 96 -17.23 -4.96 20.31
N GLY A 97 -18.53 -4.88 20.01
CA GLY A 97 -19.17 -3.62 19.62
C GLY A 97 -19.00 -3.20 18.15
N MET A 98 -18.34 -4.02 17.31
CA MET A 98 -18.11 -3.72 15.89
C MET A 98 -19.15 -4.34 14.94
N GLY A 99 -20.25 -4.88 15.48
CA GLY A 99 -21.33 -5.49 14.69
C GLY A 99 -20.96 -6.83 14.06
N GLN A 100 -21.82 -7.31 13.16
CA GLN A 100 -21.63 -8.57 12.42
C GLN A 100 -20.61 -8.39 11.29
N ALA A 101 -19.72 -9.36 11.11
CA ALA A 101 -18.75 -9.41 10.01
C ALA A 101 -17.94 -8.10 9.80
N PRO A 102 -16.97 -7.79 10.68
CA PRO A 102 -16.18 -6.55 10.59
C PRO A 102 -15.36 -6.43 9.29
N ALA A 103 -14.93 -7.56 8.71
CA ALA A 103 -14.20 -7.57 7.44
C ALA A 103 -15.09 -7.14 6.25
N SER A 104 -16.34 -7.58 6.23
CA SER A 104 -17.30 -7.21 5.18
C SER A 104 -17.71 -5.75 5.30
N GLN A 105 -17.89 -5.23 6.52
CA GLN A 105 -18.11 -3.80 6.74
C GLN A 105 -16.95 -2.94 6.22
N ALA A 106 -15.70 -3.37 6.48
CA ALA A 106 -14.52 -2.67 5.97
C ALA A 106 -14.44 -2.69 4.42
N ALA A 107 -14.85 -3.79 3.78
CA ALA A 107 -14.90 -3.89 2.32
C ALA A 107 -15.93 -2.92 1.70
N ILE A 108 -17.11 -2.79 2.32
CA ILE A 108 -18.17 -1.86 1.89
C ILE A 108 -17.68 -0.41 2.01
N GLU A 109 -17.09 -0.06 3.16
CA GLU A 109 -16.52 1.28 3.39
C GLU A 109 -15.31 1.58 2.49
N GLY A 110 -14.59 0.54 2.05
CA GLY A 110 -13.47 0.62 1.11
C GLY A 110 -13.86 0.63 -0.37
N ASN A 111 -15.16 0.60 -0.69
CA ASN A 111 -15.70 0.54 -2.04
C ASN A 111 -15.19 -0.65 -2.87
N LEU A 112 -15.03 -1.82 -2.22
CA LEU A 112 -14.75 -3.07 -2.92
C LEU A 112 -16.02 -3.69 -3.50
N PRO A 113 -15.91 -4.47 -4.58
CA PRO A 113 -17.06 -5.19 -5.11
C PRO A 113 -17.53 -6.25 -4.12
N TRP A 114 -18.84 -6.49 -4.12
CA TRP A 114 -19.51 -7.52 -3.30
C TRP A 114 -19.06 -8.95 -3.60
N THR A 115 -18.37 -9.16 -4.73
CA THR A 115 -17.81 -10.45 -5.14
C THR A 115 -16.51 -10.79 -4.39
N THR A 116 -15.86 -9.82 -3.76
CA THR A 116 -14.61 -10.07 -3.02
C THR A 116 -14.89 -10.87 -1.75
N VAL A 117 -14.16 -11.97 -1.57
CA VAL A 117 -14.25 -12.78 -0.36
C VAL A 117 -13.62 -12.02 0.80
N THR A 118 -14.30 -11.97 1.94
CA THR A 118 -13.81 -11.23 3.12
C THR A 118 -13.67 -12.17 4.31
N THR A 119 -12.50 -12.17 4.94
CA THR A 119 -12.19 -13.04 6.07
C THR A 119 -11.64 -12.19 7.22
N ALA A 120 -12.30 -12.25 8.38
CA ALA A 120 -11.80 -11.61 9.60
C ALA A 120 -10.85 -12.56 10.33
N VAL A 121 -9.63 -12.11 10.60
CA VAL A 121 -8.62 -12.89 11.33
C VAL A 121 -8.43 -12.28 12.72
N GLY A 122 -8.72 -13.07 13.74
CA GLY A 122 -8.45 -12.71 15.13
C GLY A 122 -7.26 -13.53 15.65
N SER A 123 -6.15 -12.87 15.96
CA SER A 123 -5.09 -13.47 16.76
C SER A 123 -5.11 -12.82 18.13
N ALA A 124 -5.14 -13.61 19.20
CA ALA A 124 -5.16 -13.14 20.59
C ALA A 124 -3.83 -12.51 21.05
N ALA A 125 -2.87 -12.31 20.15
CA ALA A 125 -1.54 -11.83 20.47
C ALA A 125 -1.12 -10.71 19.52
N CYS A 126 -0.82 -9.55 20.09
CA CYS A 126 0.33 -8.76 19.66
C CYS A 126 1.48 -9.75 19.45
N THR A 127 1.96 -9.88 18.22
CA THR A 127 3.04 -10.82 17.85
C THR A 127 4.15 -10.78 18.90
N PRO A 128 4.63 -11.92 19.41
CA PRO A 128 5.47 -11.99 20.61
C PRO A 128 6.85 -11.33 20.47
N ASN A 129 7.12 -10.60 19.38
CA ASN A 129 8.40 -9.94 19.10
C ASN A 129 8.30 -8.43 18.83
N SER A 130 7.14 -7.80 19.05
CA SER A 130 7.03 -6.33 18.98
C SER A 130 6.73 -5.78 20.36
N ASN A 131 7.65 -4.97 20.88
CA ASN A 131 7.68 -4.36 22.22
C ASN A 131 6.59 -3.29 22.43
N THR A 132 5.42 -3.51 21.84
CA THR A 132 4.32 -2.55 21.83
C THR A 132 3.07 -3.32 22.21
N CYS A 133 2.87 -3.41 23.52
CA CYS A 133 1.54 -3.42 24.11
C CYS A 133 0.98 -1.99 24.05
#